data_AF-A0A4Y2W9R3-F1
#
_entry.id   AF-A0A4Y2W9R3-F1
#
_cell.length_a   1.000
_cell.length_b   1.000
_cell.length_c   1.000
_cell.angle_alpha   90.00
_cell.angle_beta   90.00
_cell.angle_gamma   90.00
#
_symmetry.space_group_name_H-M   'P 1'
#
loop_
_entity.id
_entity.type
_entity.pdbx_description
1 polymer ?
#
loop_
_entity_poly.entity_id
_entity_poly.type
_entity_poly.pdbx_seq_one_letter_code
_entity_poly.pdbx_strand_id
1 'polypeptide(L)' 'MASSKTMNFAPGPAKVPEEVLEQANREFFNYNNSGISVV' A
#
# COMPACT_ATOMS: atom_id res chain seq x y z
N MET A 1 -0.04 -16.42 -10.83
CA MET A 1 -1.14 -15.66 -11.48
C MET A 1 -0.54 -14.40 -12.09
N ALA A 2 -0.83 -14.10 -13.35
CA ALA A 2 -0.43 -12.82 -13.94
C ALA A 2 -1.17 -11.69 -13.20
N SER A 3 -0.43 -10.76 -12.60
CA SER A 3 -1.00 -9.62 -11.88
C SER A 3 -1.63 -8.67 -12.91
N SER A 4 -2.96 -8.53 -12.91
CA SER A 4 -3.64 -7.53 -13.73
C SER A 4 -3.55 -6.16 -13.04
N LYS A 5 -2.35 -5.56 -13.01
CA LYS A 5 -2.21 -4.17 -12.56
C LYS A 5 -2.65 -3.21 -13.65
N THR A 6 -3.58 -2.33 -13.32
CA THR A 6 -3.96 -1.23 -14.19
C THR A 6 -2.83 -0.21 -14.25
N MET A 7 -2.50 0.27 -15.46
CA MET A 7 -1.60 1.42 -15.60
C MET A 7 -2.36 2.69 -15.21
N ASN A 8 -2.16 3.13 -13.96
CA ASN A 8 -2.81 4.32 -13.42
C ASN A 8 -2.00 5.60 -13.72
N PHE A 9 -2.54 6.44 -14.62
CA PHE A 9 -2.02 7.78 -14.96
C PHE A 9 -2.96 8.90 -14.49
N ALA A 10 -3.80 8.64 -13.48
CA ALA A 10 -4.73 9.63 -12.97
C ALA A 10 -3.98 10.88 -12.44
N PRO A 11 -4.55 12.09 -12.62
CA PRO A 11 -3.92 13.35 -12.20
C PRO A 11 -3.97 13.58 -10.68
N GLY A 12 -4.73 12.76 -9.94
CA GLY A 12 -4.92 12.89 -8.51
C GLY A 12 -6.28 12.36 -8.05
N PRO A 13 -6.35 11.50 -7.01
CA PRO A 13 -5.24 10.77 -6.38
C PRO A 13 -4.51 9.88 -7.41
N ALA A 14 -3.19 9.78 -7.28
CA ALA A 14 -2.32 9.15 -8.28
C ALA A 14 -1.81 7.77 -7.84
N LYS A 15 -1.08 7.10 -8.74
CA LYS A 15 -0.44 5.81 -8.47
C LYS A 15 0.59 5.94 -7.33
N VAL A 16 0.55 4.99 -6.40
CA VAL A 16 1.55 4.81 -5.34
C VAL A 16 2.47 3.63 -5.73
N PRO A 17 3.77 3.64 -5.38
CA PRO A 17 4.64 2.49 -5.57
C PRO A 17 4.11 1.25 -4.86
N GLU A 18 4.27 0.08 -5.47
CA GLU A 18 3.69 -1.16 -4.93
C GLU A 18 4.31 -1.52 -3.59
N GLU A 19 5.63 -1.40 -3.49
CA GLU A 19 6.41 -1.73 -2.31
C GLU A 19 5.96 -0.94 -1.08
N VAL A 20 5.49 0.30 -1.28
CA VAL A 20 4.95 1.15 -0.23
C VAL A 20 3.55 0.68 0.19
N LEU A 21 2.69 0.33 -0.78
CA LEU A 21 1.37 -0.24 -0.49
C LEU A 21 1.48 -1.57 0.25
N GLU A 22 2.41 -2.43 -0.16
CA GLU A 22 2.68 -3.71 0.49
C GLU A 22 3.22 -3.51 1.91
N GLN A 23 4.12 -2.55 2.13
CA GLN A 23 4.59 -2.22 3.47
C GLN A 23 3.46 -1.72 4.36
N ALA A 24 2.69 -0.73 3.89
CA ALA A 24 1.57 -0.19 4.63
C ALA A 24 0.54 -1.28 4.95
N ASN A 25 0.29 -2.22 4.03
CA ASN A 25 -0.60 -3.35 4.26
C ASN A 25 -0.10 -4.27 5.38
N ARG A 26 1.20 -4.60 5.40
CA ARG A 26 1.80 -5.43 6.48
C ARG A 26 1.70 -4.75 7.84
N GLU A 27 1.93 -3.44 7.88
CA GLU A 27 1.95 -2.65 9.11
C GLU A 27 0.55 -2.13 9.51
N PHE A 28 -0.47 -2.40 8.70
CA PHE A 28 -1.83 -1.90 8.92
C PHE A 28 -2.42 -2.32 10.26
N PHE A 29 -2.21 -3.58 10.67
CA PHE A 29 -2.76 -4.07 11.93
C PHE A 29 -1.90 -3.72 13.14
N ASN A 30 -0.57 -3.72 12.98
CA ASN A 30 0.36 -3.54 14.07
C ASN A 30 1.67 -2.94 13.58
N TYR A 31 1.75 -1.63 13.65
CA TYR A 31 2.93 -0.87 13.28
C TYR A 31 4.07 -1.18 14.26
N ASN A 32 5.16 -1.74 13.73
CA ASN A 32 6.38 -2.02 14.47
C ASN A 32 6.15 -2.72 15.82
N ASN A 33 5.17 -3.63 15.86
CA ASN A 33 4.79 -4.38 17.06
C ASN A 33 4.34 -3.52 18.27
N SER A 34 3.90 -2.29 18.02
CA SER A 34 3.44 -1.34 19.05
C SER A 34 2.01 -1.60 19.54
N GLY A 35 1.24 -2.43 18.84
CA GLY A 35 -0.19 -2.63 19.05
C GLY A 35 -1.07 -1.52 18.47
N ILE A 36 -0.51 -0.63 17.65
CA ILE A 36 -1.20 0.52 17.05
C ILE A 36 -1.17 0.37 15.52
N SER A 37 -2.26 0.75 14.84
CA SER A 37 -2.31 0.80 13.38
C SER A 37 -1.46 1.94 12.81
N VAL A 38 -0.99 1.78 11.57
CA VAL A 38 -0.27 2.85 10.84
C VAL A 38 -1.21 3.94 10.25
N VAL A 39 -2.53 3.76 10.37
CA VAL A 39 -3.58 4.70 9.90
C VAL A 39 -4.49 5.20 11.01
#